data_AF-A0AAW2Y9W1-F1
#
_entry.id   AF-A0AAW2Y9W1-F1
#
_cell.length_a   1.000
_cell.length_b   1.000
_cell.length_c   1.000
_cell.angle_alpha   90.00
_cell.angle_beta   90.00
_cell.angle_gamma   90.00
#
_symmetry.space_group_name_H-M   'P 1'
#
loop_
_entity.id
_entity.type
_entity.pdbx_description
1 polymer ?
#
loop_
_entity_poly.entity_id
_entity_poly.type
_entity_poly.pdbx_seq_one_letter_code
_entity_poly.pdbx_strand_id
1 'polypeptide(L)'
;MTEGEEGKRAADQKGQSELETLKLQNADHPRMGAKLKLDFIDGRCPKPIENTPDFEQWQRVDCMVVSWLLNSINKEIVEALIYKTSSRDLWLELEARFGESNVPLLYEIQGEISSMTQADL
;
A
#
# COMPACT_ATOMS: atom_id res chain seq x y z
N MET A 1 -29.79 -0.49 -49.56
CA MET A 1 -29.07 0.69 -49.03
C MET A 1 -28.90 0.49 -47.52
N THR A 2 -27.94 -0.29 -47.04
CA THR A 2 -27.71 -0.45 -45.57
C THR A 2 -26.28 -0.85 -45.16
N GLU A 3 -25.36 -1.18 -46.07
CA GLU A 3 -23.99 -1.59 -45.67
C GLU A 3 -23.06 -0.42 -45.30
N GLY A 4 -23.39 0.81 -45.72
CA GLY A 4 -22.55 2.00 -45.48
C GLY A 4 -22.67 2.59 -44.07
N GLU A 5 -23.69 2.21 -43.29
CA GLU A 5 -23.94 2.75 -41.94
C GLU A 5 -23.34 1.87 -40.84
N GLU A 6 -23.26 0.54 -41.05
CA GLU A 6 -22.65 -0.38 -40.08
C GLU A 6 -21.14 -0.17 -39.94
N GLY A 7 -20.42 0.07 -41.05
CA GLY A 7 -18.98 0.32 -41.02
C GLY A 7 -18.61 1.60 -40.26
N LYS A 8 -19.45 2.63 -40.31
CA LYS A 8 -19.27 3.87 -39.53
C LYS A 8 -19.51 3.64 -38.04
N ARG A 9 -20.53 2.84 -37.70
CA ARG A 9 -20.84 2.49 -36.30
C ARG A 9 -19.74 1.63 -35.68
N ALA A 10 -19.16 0.69 -36.43
CA ALA A 10 -18.07 -0.15 -35.97
C ALA A 10 -16.77 0.65 -35.73
N ALA A 11 -16.47 1.63 -36.59
CA ALA A 11 -15.32 2.52 -36.41
C ALA A 11 -15.49 3.44 -35.19
N ASP A 12 -16.70 3.96 -34.96
CA ASP A 12 -17.03 4.78 -33.80
C ASP A 12 -16.95 3.96 -32.49
N GLN A 13 -17.48 2.73 -32.49
CA GLN A 13 -17.41 1.81 -31.36
C GLN A 13 -15.96 1.43 -31.02
N LYS A 14 -15.13 1.18 -32.04
CA LYS A 14 -13.71 0.85 -31.84
C LYS A 14 -12.94 2.04 -31.27
N GLY A 15 -13.16 3.24 -31.82
CA GLY A 15 -12.56 4.48 -31.31
C GLY A 15 -12.98 4.77 -29.87
N GLN A 16 -14.24 4.51 -29.51
CA GLN A 16 -14.73 4.62 -28.13
C GLN A 16 -14.10 3.58 -27.20
N SER A 17 -13.93 2.33 -27.65
CA SER A 17 -13.26 1.30 -26.85
C SER A 17 -11.78 1.60 -26.59
N GLU A 18 -11.07 2.12 -27.61
CA GLU A 18 -9.68 2.55 -27.48
C GLU A 18 -9.57 3.76 -26.53
N LEU A 19 -10.51 4.71 -26.62
CA LEU A 19 -10.59 5.86 -25.74
C LEU A 19 -10.90 5.46 -24.29
N GLU A 20 -11.78 4.48 -24.06
CA GLU A 20 -12.08 3.93 -22.73
C GLU A 20 -10.88 3.18 -22.15
N THR A 21 -10.14 2.41 -22.96
CA THR A 21 -8.89 1.77 -22.51
C THR A 21 -7.82 2.79 -22.17
N LEU A 22 -7.68 3.86 -22.97
CA LEU A 22 -6.75 4.96 -22.67
C LEU A 22 -7.19 5.75 -21.44
N LYS A 23 -8.50 5.90 -21.18
CA LYS A 23 -9.02 6.51 -19.96
C LYS A 23 -8.80 5.63 -18.74
N LEU A 24 -8.95 4.31 -18.82
CA LEU A 24 -8.59 3.41 -17.72
C LEU A 24 -7.07 3.42 -17.43
N GLN A 25 -6.25 3.65 -18.45
CA GLN A 25 -4.79 3.70 -18.32
C GLN A 25 -4.28 5.07 -17.83
N ASN A 26 -5.09 6.13 -17.96
CA ASN A 26 -4.77 7.51 -17.55
C ASN A 26 -5.61 8.02 -16.36
N ALA A 27 -6.67 7.32 -15.96
CA ALA A 27 -7.42 7.60 -14.74
C ALA A 27 -6.52 7.24 -13.57
N ASP A 28 -6.10 8.27 -12.86
CA ASP A 28 -5.17 8.20 -11.73
C ASP A 28 -3.80 7.66 -12.08
N HIS A 29 -3.04 8.36 -12.95
CA HIS A 29 -1.59 8.30 -12.87
C HIS A 29 -1.15 9.15 -11.67
N PRO A 30 -1.08 8.59 -10.46
CA PRO A 30 -0.95 9.39 -9.28
C PRO A 30 0.54 9.67 -9.17
N ARG A 31 0.97 10.88 -9.57
CA ARG A 31 2.34 11.35 -9.35
C ARG A 31 2.71 11.01 -7.91
N MET A 32 3.67 10.10 -7.73
CA MET A 32 4.00 9.58 -6.40
C MET A 32 4.71 10.61 -5.53
N GLY A 33 4.86 11.85 -6.01
CA GLY A 33 5.50 12.96 -5.31
C GLY A 33 4.81 13.41 -4.02
N ALA A 34 3.59 12.94 -3.73
CA ALA A 34 2.87 13.24 -2.49
C ALA A 34 2.07 12.07 -1.91
N LYS A 35 2.38 10.81 -2.28
CA LYS A 35 1.77 9.65 -1.62
C LYS A 35 2.31 9.56 -0.20
N LEU A 36 1.43 9.37 0.78
CA LEU A 36 1.86 9.32 2.19
C LEU A 36 2.60 8.00 2.43
N LYS A 37 3.58 8.01 3.34
CA LYS A 37 4.29 6.78 3.76
C LYS A 37 3.32 5.67 4.19
N LEU A 38 2.17 6.08 4.76
CA LEU A 38 1.09 5.19 5.17
C LEU A 38 0.41 4.49 4.00
N ASP A 39 0.30 5.11 2.83
CA ASP A 39 -0.38 4.50 1.68
C ASP A 39 0.40 3.29 1.13
N PHE A 40 1.73 3.27 1.30
CA PHE A 40 2.57 2.10 1.02
C PHE A 40 2.33 0.99 2.04
N ILE A 41 2.25 1.36 3.32
CA ILE A 41 2.00 0.44 4.43
C ILE A 41 0.60 -0.17 4.34
N ASP A 42 -0.43 0.60 4.00
CA ASP A 42 -1.83 0.18 3.93
C ASP A 42 -2.16 -0.58 2.63
N GLY A 43 -1.23 -0.64 1.68
CA GLY A 43 -1.43 -1.27 0.38
C GLY A 43 -2.29 -0.46 -0.60
N ARG A 44 -2.60 0.81 -0.27
CA ARG A 44 -3.29 1.76 -1.17
C ARG A 44 -2.42 2.16 -2.36
N CYS A 45 -1.11 1.93 -2.27
CA CYS A 45 -0.14 2.11 -3.37
C CYS A 45 0.36 0.75 -3.89
N PRO A 46 -0.40 0.08 -4.78
CA PRO A 46 -0.02 -1.22 -5.31
C PRO A 46 1.27 -1.11 -6.15
N LYS A 47 2.04 -2.21 -6.17
CA LYS A 47 3.24 -2.34 -7.00
C LYS A 47 2.89 -2.14 -8.48
N PRO A 48 3.47 -1.15 -9.17
CA PRO A 48 3.26 -0.94 -10.61
C PRO A 48 3.83 -2.08 -11.45
N ILE A 49 3.45 -2.12 -12.73
CA ILE A 49 4.01 -3.06 -13.70
C ILE A 49 5.52 -2.80 -13.84
N GLU A 50 6.31 -3.87 -13.79
CA GLU A 50 7.76 -3.80 -13.92
C GLU A 50 8.18 -3.18 -15.26
N ASN A 51 9.32 -2.46 -15.27
CA ASN A 51 9.86 -1.73 -16.42
C ASN A 51 9.07 -0.48 -16.85
N THR A 52 8.22 0.06 -15.98
CA THR A 52 7.62 1.39 -16.17
C THR A 52 8.44 2.46 -15.42
N PRO A 53 8.44 3.73 -15.87
CA PRO A 53 9.04 4.83 -15.08
C PRO A 53 8.44 4.94 -13.67
N ASP A 54 7.19 4.54 -13.53
CA ASP A 54 6.47 4.48 -12.27
C ASP A 54 7.03 3.43 -11.32
N PHE A 55 7.42 2.27 -11.84
CA PHE A 55 8.01 1.21 -11.05
C PHE A 55 9.30 1.67 -10.35
N GLU A 56 10.18 2.38 -11.05
CA GLU A 56 11.42 2.88 -10.44
C GLU A 56 11.13 3.93 -9.35
N GLN A 57 10.17 4.82 -9.58
CA GLN A 57 9.78 5.81 -8.58
C GLN A 57 9.12 5.14 -7.36
N TRP A 58 8.24 4.18 -7.58
CA TRP A 58 7.62 3.38 -6.53
C TRP A 58 8.67 2.63 -5.71
N GLN A 59 9.63 1.97 -6.37
CA GLN A 59 10.68 1.21 -5.71
C GLN A 59 11.56 2.10 -4.83
N ARG A 60 11.91 3.31 -5.28
CA ARG A 60 12.67 4.26 -4.46
C ARG A 60 11.92 4.65 -3.18
N VAL A 61 10.62 4.91 -3.28
CA VAL A 61 9.80 5.28 -2.11
C VAL A 61 9.61 4.06 -1.19
N ASP A 62 9.33 2.88 -1.74
CA ASP A 62 9.19 1.64 -0.98
C ASP A 62 10.46 1.31 -0.19
N CYS A 63 11.65 1.40 -0.81
CA CYS A 63 12.94 1.22 -0.12
C CYS A 63 13.14 2.21 1.04
N MET A 64 12.68 3.47 0.89
CA MET A 64 12.74 4.46 1.96
C MET A 64 11.83 4.08 3.13
N VAL A 65 10.61 3.59 2.84
CA VAL A 65 9.66 3.15 3.86
C VAL A 65 10.17 1.88 4.56
N VAL A 66 10.72 0.91 3.82
CA VAL A 66 11.38 -0.28 4.39
C VAL A 66 12.50 0.14 5.34
N SER A 67 13.39 1.04 4.90
CA SER A 67 14.47 1.54 5.76
C SER A 67 13.92 2.21 7.01
N TRP A 68 12.86 3.01 6.90
CA TRP A 68 12.24 3.65 8.05
C TRP A 68 11.65 2.63 9.03
N LEU A 69 10.95 1.61 8.53
CA LEU A 69 10.37 0.55 9.36
C LEU A 69 11.47 -0.25 10.08
N LEU A 70 12.49 -0.72 9.36
CA LEU A 70 13.60 -1.49 9.92
C LEU A 70 14.38 -0.72 10.98
N ASN A 71 14.53 0.61 10.81
CA ASN A 71 15.19 1.46 11.80
C ASN A 71 14.30 1.80 13.01
N SER A 72 12.99 1.53 12.94
CA SER A 72 12.03 1.83 14.00
C SER A 72 11.69 0.62 14.88
N ILE A 73 12.25 -0.55 14.59
CA ILE A 73 12.00 -1.80 15.30
C ILE A 73 13.28 -2.36 15.93
N ASN A 74 13.13 -3.19 16.95
CA ASN A 74 14.28 -3.80 17.63
C ASN A 74 15.04 -4.75 16.69
N LYS A 75 16.37 -4.79 16.80
CA LYS A 75 17.28 -5.57 15.93
C LYS A 75 16.96 -7.06 15.92
N GLU A 76 16.54 -7.63 17.05
CA GLU A 76 16.13 -9.04 17.13
C GLU A 76 14.93 -9.35 16.23
N ILE A 77 14.04 -8.38 16.04
CA ILE A 77 12.87 -8.50 15.16
C ILE A 77 13.28 -8.29 13.70
N VAL A 78 14.24 -7.38 13.43
CA VAL A 78 14.77 -7.11 12.08
C VAL A 78 15.32 -8.36 11.40
N GLU A 79 16.06 -9.21 12.13
CA GLU A 79 16.65 -10.43 11.56
C GLU A 79 15.61 -11.35 10.93
N ALA A 80 14.40 -11.38 11.49
CA ALA A 80 13.30 -12.19 10.99
C ALA A 80 12.46 -11.50 9.90
N LEU A 81 12.78 -10.25 9.53
CA LEU A 81 12.05 -9.42 8.57
C LEU A 81 12.90 -8.96 7.38
N ILE A 82 14.22 -9.08 7.45
CA ILE A 82 15.16 -8.58 6.44
C ILE A 82 14.96 -9.18 5.04
N TYR A 83 14.31 -10.35 4.94
CA TYR A 83 14.02 -11.03 3.67
C TYR A 83 12.72 -10.55 2.99
N LYS A 84 11.95 -9.66 3.61
CA LYS A 84 10.71 -9.14 3.02
C LYS A 84 11.02 -8.14 1.91
N THR A 85 10.27 -8.27 0.82
CA THR A 85 10.57 -7.63 -0.47
C THR A 85 9.91 -6.27 -0.66
N SER A 86 8.93 -5.91 0.18
CA SER A 86 8.28 -4.60 0.15
C SER A 86 7.92 -4.10 1.55
N SER A 87 7.70 -2.79 1.68
CA SER A 87 7.23 -2.19 2.93
C SER A 87 5.90 -2.76 3.40
N ARG A 88 4.99 -3.10 2.48
CA ARG A 88 3.71 -3.75 2.78
C ARG A 88 3.90 -5.15 3.35
N ASP A 89 4.76 -5.96 2.73
CA ASP A 89 5.03 -7.32 3.21
C ASP A 89 5.64 -7.32 4.61
N LEU A 90 6.53 -6.35 4.87
CA LEU A 90 7.14 -6.16 6.16
C LEU A 90 6.10 -5.75 7.22
N TRP A 91 5.20 -4.83 6.88
CA TRP A 91 4.11 -4.43 7.77
C TRP A 91 3.16 -5.58 8.10
N LEU A 92 2.74 -6.36 7.09
CA LEU A 92 1.84 -7.50 7.28
C LEU A 92 2.44 -8.56 8.20
N GLU A 93 3.75 -8.81 8.11
CA GLU A 93 4.43 -9.74 9.00
C GLU A 93 4.51 -9.21 10.43
N LEU A 94 4.75 -7.90 10.61
CA LEU A 94 4.72 -7.25 11.93
C LEU A 94 3.31 -7.35 12.54
N GLU A 95 2.28 -7.04 11.76
CA GLU A 95 0.88 -7.12 12.17
C GLU A 95 0.48 -8.56 12.53
N ALA A 96 0.87 -9.55 11.72
CA ALA A 96 0.58 -10.95 12.01
C ALA A 96 1.26 -11.45 13.30
N ARG A 97 2.49 -10.99 13.59
CA ARG A 97 3.25 -11.43 14.78
C ARG A 97 2.83 -10.72 16.06
N PHE A 98 2.57 -9.41 15.99
CA PHE A 98 2.38 -8.57 17.17
C PHE A 98 1.00 -7.94 17.26
N GLY A 99 0.21 -7.97 16.19
CA GLY A 99 -1.12 -7.35 16.13
C GLY A 99 -2.07 -7.93 17.16
N GLU A 100 -2.25 -9.26 17.20
CA GLU A 100 -3.12 -9.89 18.20
C GLU A 100 -2.45 -10.08 19.57
N SER A 101 -1.15 -10.42 19.59
CA SER A 101 -0.43 -10.69 20.83
C SER A 101 -0.31 -9.48 21.76
N ASN A 102 -0.34 -8.27 21.22
CA ASN A 102 -0.21 -7.05 22.02
C ASN A 102 -1.53 -6.55 22.58
N VAL A 103 -2.69 -7.02 22.09
CA VAL A 103 -4.00 -6.56 22.56
C VAL A 103 -4.24 -6.92 24.04
N PRO A 104 -4.03 -8.18 24.50
CA PRO A 104 -4.18 -8.52 25.90
C PRO A 104 -3.24 -7.71 26.81
N LEU A 105 -1.98 -7.55 26.41
CA LEU A 105 -0.98 -6.78 27.16
C LEU A 105 -1.36 -5.30 27.25
N LEU A 106 -1.91 -4.72 26.17
CA LEU A 106 -2.41 -3.35 26.17
C LEU A 106 -3.55 -3.18 27.18
N TYR A 107 -4.51 -4.13 27.21
CA TYR A 107 -5.60 -4.11 28.18
C TYR A 107 -5.12 -4.27 29.62
N GLU A 108 -4.13 -5.13 29.86
CA GLU A 108 -3.50 -5.32 31.15
C GLU A 108 -2.84 -4.02 31.63
N ILE A 109 -1.98 -3.42 30.82
CA ILE A 109 -1.32 -2.15 31.13
C ILE A 109 -2.34 -1.02 31.37
N GLN A 110 -3.39 -0.94 30.55
CA GLN A 110 -4.46 0.04 30.72
C GLN A 110 -5.23 -0.17 32.05
N GLY A 111 -5.45 -1.43 32.43
CA GLY A 111 -6.04 -1.82 33.71
C GLY A 111 -5.15 -1.45 34.90
N GLU A 112 -3.85 -1.73 34.82
CA GLU A 112 -2.87 -1.36 35.83
C GLU A 112 -2.82 0.16 36.03
N ILE A 113 -2.71 0.94 34.94
CA ILE A 113 -2.73 2.41 34.98
C ILE A 113 -4.01 2.91 35.67
N SER A 114 -5.17 2.35 35.30
CA SER A 114 -6.46 2.74 35.88
C SER A 114 -6.55 2.41 37.38
N SER A 115 -6.02 1.25 37.78
CA SER A 115 -5.95 0.83 39.18
C SER A 115 -4.98 1.69 40.00
N MET A 116 -3.85 2.10 39.41
CA MET A 116 -2.88 3.00 40.03
C MET A 116 -3.48 4.39 40.28
N THR A 117 -4.25 4.92 39.32
CA THR A 117 -5.00 6.18 39.52
C THR A 117 -6.12 6.06 40.54
N GLN A 118 -6.57 4.85 40.87
CA GLN A 118 -7.65 4.61 41.83
C GLN A 118 -7.15 4.33 43.26
N ALA A 119 -5.88 3.94 43.43
CA ALA A 119 -5.26 3.71 44.73
C ALA A 119 -4.74 4.99 45.42
N ASP A 120 -4.68 6.11 44.70
CA ASP A 120 -4.28 7.44 45.20
C ASP A 120 -5.48 8.32 45.66
N LEU A 121 -6.62 7.71 45.99
CA LEU A 121 -7.81 8.34 46.61
C LEU A 121 -8.16 7.68 47.95
#